data_AF-A0A022PSS8-F1
#
_entry.id   AF-A0A022PSS8-F1
#
_cell.length_a   1.000
_cell.length_b   1.000
_cell.length_c   1.000
_cell.angle_alpha   90.00
_cell.angle_beta   90.00
_cell.angle_gamma   90.00
#
_symmetry.space_group_name_H-M   'P 1'
#
loop_
_entity.id
_entity.type
_entity.pdbx_description
1 polymer ?
#
loop_
_entity_poly.entity_id
_entity_poly.type
_entity_poly.pdbx_seq_one_letter_code
_entity_poly.pdbx_strand_id
1 'polypeptide(L)'
;MSPISGINHQRIFPTQQLDTTAVNQPQGELSGKSLKVSSPRPGLLERLSATIQRNLPGHSMLDRQLTTDGKKNQESRFSFSMIKDRIVHFAVSTKLGSVRNSASKHGGEVTFKFAQTKGAFLDQIMKHQDTSGGVCESISAHWISAHAKGESVFNQLYVGGQKGQFHIDSLVSIKQLQMDGLDPYAEQSQITESWLRENGIQPRSPLEVSGETGSKGTKDLLNAILDTGDKGSGYKKISFEGQMAGHTVAAYVDDQKGVTFFDPNFGEFSFPDKTSFSNWFSQDFWSKSMYNKEIGLGQNFYVSNFEPKTR
;
A
#
# COMPACT_ATOMS: atom_id res chain seq x y z
N MET A 1 -20.62 42.45 3.79
CA MET A 1 -19.88 43.26 4.79
C MET A 1 -18.53 42.60 5.01
N SER A 2 -17.44 43.36 5.07
CA SER A 2 -16.10 42.87 5.46
C SER A 2 -15.76 43.41 6.86
N PRO A 3 -14.95 42.69 7.65
CA PRO A 3 -13.49 42.96 7.77
C PRO A 3 -12.65 41.68 7.48
N ILE A 4 -11.37 41.63 7.07
CA ILE A 4 -10.12 42.43 7.25
C ILE A 4 -9.13 41.80 8.27
N SER A 5 -7.85 41.73 7.86
CA SER A 5 -6.64 41.19 8.54
C SER A 5 -6.59 39.66 8.76
N GLY A 6 -5.49 38.94 8.49
CA GLY A 6 -4.23 39.30 7.83
C GLY A 6 -3.05 39.57 8.79
N ILE A 7 -2.04 38.69 8.75
CA ILE A 7 -0.66 38.89 9.24
C ILE A 7 0.29 38.23 8.22
N ASN A 8 1.48 38.81 8.00
CA ASN A 8 2.46 38.40 6.99
C ASN A 8 3.87 38.34 7.61
N HIS A 9 4.64 37.28 7.33
CA HIS A 9 6.02 37.12 7.79
C HIS A 9 6.96 36.60 6.69
N GLN A 10 7.43 37.53 5.87
CA GLN A 10 8.70 37.37 5.17
C GLN A 10 9.86 37.47 6.19
N ARG A 11 10.97 36.74 5.95
CA ARG A 11 12.28 37.08 6.52
C ARG A 11 13.25 37.43 5.41
N ILE A 12 13.84 38.62 5.51
CA ILE A 12 14.92 39.10 4.66
C ILE A 12 16.18 39.14 5.52
N PHE A 13 17.31 38.68 5.00
CA PHE A 13 18.64 38.90 5.58
C PHE A 13 19.50 39.68 4.57
N PRO A 14 20.12 40.81 4.97
CA PRO A 14 21.03 41.55 4.12
C PRO A 14 22.49 41.05 4.23
N THR A 15 23.21 41.17 3.11
CA THR A 15 24.68 41.15 2.96
C THR A 15 25.31 42.44 3.56
N GLN A 16 26.63 42.69 3.68
CA GLN A 16 27.79 42.35 2.83
C GLN A 16 29.14 42.71 3.55
N GLN A 17 30.26 42.01 3.26
CA GLN A 17 31.68 42.51 3.19
C GLN A 17 32.37 43.07 4.49
N LEU A 18 33.71 43.26 4.65
CA LEU A 18 35.03 43.04 3.95
C LEU A 18 36.16 43.17 5.05
N ASP A 19 37.49 42.91 4.94
CA ASP A 19 38.44 42.33 3.95
C ASP A 19 39.80 41.94 4.62
N THR A 20 40.72 41.28 3.87
CA THR A 20 42.18 41.11 4.08
C THR A 20 42.64 40.13 5.20
N THR A 21 43.84 39.50 5.18
CA THR A 21 45.05 39.54 4.28
C THR A 21 45.51 38.11 3.89
N ALA A 22 46.48 37.98 2.95
CA ALA A 22 47.07 36.69 2.52
C ALA A 22 48.16 36.14 3.49
N VAL A 23 48.82 34.98 3.27
CA VAL A 23 50.01 34.82 2.37
C VAL A 23 50.50 33.34 2.32
N ASN A 24 51.01 32.92 1.15
CA ASN A 24 51.92 31.78 0.82
C ASN A 24 51.55 30.28 0.92
N GLN A 25 51.87 29.61 -0.20
CA GLN A 25 52.24 28.19 -0.42
C GLN A 25 53.81 28.05 -0.32
N PRO A 26 54.49 26.87 -0.50
CA PRO A 26 54.13 25.71 -1.34
C PRO A 26 54.55 24.27 -0.91
N GLN A 27 54.10 23.31 -1.73
CA GLN A 27 54.71 22.01 -2.09
C GLN A 27 54.89 20.87 -1.06
N GLY A 28 54.62 19.64 -1.54
CA GLY A 28 54.82 18.38 -0.83
C GLY A 28 53.97 17.23 -1.42
N GLU A 29 54.40 16.62 -2.53
CA GLU A 29 53.79 15.38 -3.04
C GLU A 29 54.25 14.14 -2.25
N LEU A 30 53.39 13.12 -2.10
CA LEU A 30 53.72 11.72 -2.46
C LEU A 30 52.55 10.72 -2.28
N SER A 31 52.32 9.91 -3.32
CA SER A 31 51.69 8.58 -3.32
C SER A 31 50.21 8.42 -2.89
N GLY A 32 49.50 7.43 -3.47
CA GLY A 32 48.16 7.02 -2.98
C GLY A 32 47.07 6.60 -4.00
N LYS A 33 47.37 6.42 -5.30
CA LYS A 33 46.34 5.99 -6.27
C LYS A 33 45.88 4.54 -6.05
N SER A 34 44.71 4.36 -5.43
CA SER A 34 43.96 3.10 -5.45
C SER A 34 42.82 3.18 -6.48
N LEU A 35 42.99 2.52 -7.63
CA LEU A 35 41.99 2.49 -8.70
C LEU A 35 40.87 1.51 -8.34
N LYS A 36 39.79 2.05 -7.76
CA LYS A 36 38.60 1.27 -7.38
C LYS A 36 37.76 0.96 -8.62
N VAL A 37 38.08 -0.14 -9.31
CA VAL A 37 37.31 -0.64 -10.47
C VAL A 37 35.85 -0.85 -10.07
N SER A 38 34.96 -0.10 -10.71
CA SER A 38 33.52 -0.16 -10.44
C SER A 38 32.88 -1.29 -11.25
N SER A 39 32.80 -2.49 -10.67
CA SER A 39 31.95 -3.56 -11.20
C SER A 39 30.51 -3.05 -11.37
N PRO A 40 29.84 -3.29 -12.52
CA PRO A 40 28.42 -2.97 -12.67
C PRO A 40 27.58 -3.63 -11.57
N ARG A 41 26.64 -2.88 -11.00
CA ARG A 41 25.65 -3.46 -10.07
C ARG A 41 24.64 -4.28 -10.88
N PRO A 42 24.43 -5.58 -10.58
CA PRO A 42 23.41 -6.37 -11.26
C PRO A 42 22.04 -5.73 -11.15
N GLY A 43 21.27 -5.79 -12.25
CA GLY A 43 19.95 -5.18 -12.38
C GLY A 43 18.91 -5.82 -11.45
N LEU A 44 17.77 -5.15 -11.23
CA LEU A 44 16.71 -5.69 -10.37
C LEU A 44 16.21 -7.06 -10.88
N LEU A 45 16.07 -7.21 -12.21
CA LEU A 45 15.67 -8.46 -12.85
C LEU A 45 16.70 -9.58 -12.70
N GLU A 46 18.01 -9.30 -12.77
CA GLU A 46 19.07 -10.29 -12.49
C GLU A 46 19.05 -10.75 -11.04
N ARG A 47 18.76 -9.85 -10.10
CA ARG A 47 18.63 -10.18 -8.67
C ARG A 47 17.43 -11.10 -8.46
N LEU A 48 16.29 -10.77 -9.06
CA LEU A 48 15.07 -11.60 -8.98
C LEU A 48 15.25 -12.96 -9.65
N SER A 49 15.91 -13.04 -10.82
CA SER A 49 16.20 -14.32 -11.46
C SER A 49 17.19 -15.17 -10.64
N ALA A 50 18.21 -14.54 -10.04
CA ALA A 50 19.13 -15.22 -9.13
C ALA A 50 18.45 -15.70 -7.83
N THR A 51 17.44 -14.99 -7.32
CA THR A 51 16.60 -15.46 -6.21
C THR A 51 15.78 -16.68 -6.61
N ILE A 52 15.16 -16.68 -7.81
CA ILE A 52 14.39 -17.83 -8.32
C ILE A 52 15.29 -19.05 -8.59
N GLN A 53 16.49 -18.85 -9.13
CA GLN A 53 17.44 -19.94 -9.40
C GLN A 53 18.17 -20.49 -8.16
N ARG A 54 18.16 -19.78 -7.03
CA ARG A 54 18.81 -20.23 -5.77
C ARG A 54 17.90 -21.04 -4.84
N ASN A 55 16.82 -21.61 -5.36
CA ASN A 55 16.00 -22.61 -4.67
C ASN A 55 16.71 -23.97 -4.55
N LEU A 56 17.89 -24.00 -3.93
CA LEU A 56 18.55 -25.22 -3.49
C LEU A 56 17.93 -25.69 -2.15
N PRO A 57 17.53 -26.96 -2.02
CA PRO A 57 16.96 -27.48 -0.78
C PRO A 57 18.06 -27.61 0.30
N GLY A 58 17.93 -26.88 1.40
CA GLY A 58 18.85 -27.00 2.54
C GLY A 58 18.72 -25.96 3.64
N HIS A 59 18.30 -24.73 3.33
CA HIS A 59 18.11 -23.69 4.35
C HIS A 59 16.62 -23.43 4.62
N SER A 60 16.21 -23.71 5.87
CA SER A 60 14.90 -23.33 6.40
C SER A 60 14.69 -21.82 6.29
N MET A 61 13.71 -21.40 5.47
CA MET A 61 13.30 -20.00 5.40
C MET A 61 12.37 -19.58 6.55
N LEU A 62 11.99 -20.51 7.43
CA LEU A 62 10.85 -20.38 8.34
C LEU A 62 11.08 -19.36 9.48
N ASP A 63 12.34 -19.13 9.86
CA ASP A 63 12.73 -18.30 11.02
C ASP A 63 13.82 -17.26 10.70
N ARG A 64 13.89 -16.78 9.44
CA ARG A 64 14.92 -15.79 9.03
C ARG A 64 14.61 -14.41 9.63
N GLN A 65 15.43 -13.98 10.60
CA GLN A 65 15.38 -12.62 11.17
C GLN A 65 15.80 -11.52 10.19
N LEU A 66 16.47 -11.89 9.08
CA LEU A 66 16.98 -10.99 8.06
C LEU A 66 16.40 -11.34 6.68
N THR A 67 16.17 -10.32 5.87
CA THR A 67 15.89 -10.44 4.43
C THR A 67 17.01 -11.16 3.70
N THR A 68 16.73 -11.57 2.47
CA THR A 68 17.72 -12.15 1.55
C THR A 68 18.85 -11.16 1.19
N ASP A 69 18.64 -9.85 1.35
CA ASP A 69 19.69 -8.82 1.26
C ASP A 69 20.25 -8.32 2.61
N GLY A 70 19.92 -9.00 3.72
CA GLY A 70 20.55 -8.78 5.04
C GLY A 70 19.97 -7.67 5.91
N LYS A 71 18.85 -7.06 5.52
CA LYS A 71 18.09 -6.07 6.32
C LYS A 71 17.27 -6.76 7.40
N LYS A 72 17.00 -6.05 8.50
CA LYS A 72 16.01 -6.44 9.51
C LYS A 72 14.61 -5.97 9.11
N ASN A 73 13.57 -6.52 9.74
CA ASN A 73 12.26 -5.88 9.82
C ASN A 73 12.40 -4.44 10.34
N GLN A 74 11.71 -3.47 9.76
CA GLN A 74 11.79 -2.07 10.18
C GLN A 74 11.15 -1.88 11.57
N GLU A 75 11.90 -1.31 12.52
CA GLU A 75 11.42 -0.99 13.87
C GLU A 75 11.80 0.46 14.21
N SER A 76 10.87 1.24 14.77
CA SER A 76 11.10 2.64 15.17
C SER A 76 11.19 2.78 16.68
N ARG A 77 11.52 3.99 17.16
CA ARG A 77 11.16 4.37 18.53
C ARG A 77 9.64 4.39 18.67
N PHE A 78 9.15 4.15 19.89
CA PHE A 78 7.74 4.30 20.22
C PHE A 78 7.27 5.76 20.04
N SER A 79 6.07 5.93 19.47
CA SER A 79 5.37 7.20 19.32
C SER A 79 3.95 7.10 19.91
N PHE A 80 3.43 8.19 20.46
CA PHE A 80 2.05 8.26 20.95
C PHE A 80 0.98 8.07 19.86
N SER A 81 1.32 8.24 18.56
CA SER A 81 0.42 7.85 17.46
C SER A 81 0.07 6.36 17.55
N MET A 82 1.07 5.52 17.83
CA MET A 82 0.94 4.06 17.85
C MET A 82 -0.10 3.56 18.88
N ILE A 83 -0.36 4.31 19.97
CA ILE A 83 -1.46 4.00 20.90
C ILE A 83 -2.83 4.32 20.26
N LYS A 84 -2.95 5.49 19.60
CA LYS A 84 -4.19 5.88 18.88
C LYS A 84 -4.49 4.89 17.76
N ASP A 85 -3.48 4.54 16.97
CA ASP A 85 -3.58 3.59 15.87
C ASP A 85 -4.09 2.23 16.37
N ARG A 86 -3.55 1.73 17.50
CA ARG A 86 -3.99 0.45 18.06
C ARG A 86 -5.44 0.47 18.58
N ILE A 87 -5.95 1.63 19.01
CA ILE A 87 -7.37 1.83 19.35
C ILE A 87 -8.24 1.81 18.08
N VAL A 88 -7.80 2.45 16.98
CA VAL A 88 -8.49 2.42 15.69
C VAL A 88 -8.53 1.00 15.12
N HIS A 89 -7.39 0.29 15.09
CA HIS A 89 -7.32 -1.13 14.69
C HIS A 89 -8.25 -2.01 15.51
N PHE A 90 -8.27 -1.83 16.84
CA PHE A 90 -9.19 -2.56 17.70
C PHE A 90 -10.66 -2.30 17.31
N ALA A 91 -11.06 -1.04 17.14
CA ALA A 91 -12.42 -0.67 16.74
C ALA A 91 -12.85 -1.32 15.42
N VAL A 92 -12.01 -1.26 14.39
CA VAL A 92 -12.26 -1.91 13.08
C VAL A 92 -12.28 -3.44 13.22
N SER A 93 -11.41 -4.02 14.06
CA SER A 93 -11.37 -5.47 14.29
C SER A 93 -12.68 -6.04 14.85
N THR A 94 -13.48 -5.23 15.56
CA THR A 94 -14.83 -5.64 16.02
C THR A 94 -15.79 -5.97 14.88
N LYS A 95 -15.55 -5.42 13.67
CA LYS A 95 -16.44 -5.58 12.51
C LYS A 95 -16.14 -6.82 11.66
N LEU A 96 -14.99 -7.47 11.88
CA LEU A 96 -14.52 -8.63 11.12
C LEU A 96 -15.59 -9.71 10.90
N GLY A 97 -16.32 -10.09 11.95
CA GLY A 97 -17.38 -11.10 11.84
C GLY A 97 -18.58 -10.61 11.04
N SER A 98 -19.01 -9.36 11.26
CA SER A 98 -20.20 -8.78 10.61
C SER A 98 -20.04 -8.66 9.09
N VAL A 99 -18.85 -8.21 8.64
CA VAL A 99 -18.50 -8.04 7.22
C VAL A 99 -18.23 -9.39 6.53
N ARG A 100 -17.50 -10.30 7.17
CA ARG A 100 -17.22 -11.63 6.59
C ARG A 100 -18.48 -12.48 6.45
N ASN A 101 -19.38 -12.42 7.43
CA ASN A 101 -20.60 -13.22 7.46
C ASN A 101 -21.74 -12.59 6.63
N SER A 102 -21.51 -11.48 5.92
CA SER A 102 -22.49 -10.95 4.96
C SER A 102 -22.23 -11.37 3.51
N ALA A 103 -21.01 -11.73 3.11
CA ALA A 103 -20.69 -12.07 1.72
C ALA A 103 -21.60 -13.19 1.16
N SER A 104 -21.81 -14.25 1.94
CA SER A 104 -22.64 -15.40 1.57
C SER A 104 -24.14 -15.10 1.47
N LYS A 105 -24.61 -13.94 1.95
CA LYS A 105 -26.00 -13.50 1.73
C LYS A 105 -26.26 -13.03 0.30
N HIS A 106 -25.19 -12.67 -0.42
CA HIS A 106 -25.24 -12.15 -1.80
C HIS A 106 -24.50 -13.07 -2.77
N GLY A 107 -24.37 -14.36 -2.43
CA GLY A 107 -23.70 -15.37 -3.26
C GLY A 107 -22.17 -15.32 -3.28
N GLY A 108 -21.53 -14.44 -2.50
CA GLY A 108 -20.07 -14.35 -2.40
C GLY A 108 -19.47 -15.15 -1.24
N GLU A 109 -18.16 -15.34 -1.26
CA GLU A 109 -17.41 -16.03 -0.22
C GLU A 109 -16.17 -15.26 0.26
N VAL A 110 -15.55 -15.72 1.35
CA VAL A 110 -14.33 -15.14 1.91
C VAL A 110 -13.17 -16.09 1.63
N THR A 111 -12.57 -15.95 0.46
CA THR A 111 -11.46 -16.79 -0.05
C THR A 111 -10.26 -16.76 0.89
N PHE A 112 -9.89 -15.58 1.43
CA PHE A 112 -8.83 -15.50 2.42
C PHE A 112 -9.09 -14.52 3.57
N LYS A 113 -9.13 -15.06 4.79
CA LYS A 113 -9.44 -14.32 6.03
C LYS A 113 -8.25 -13.49 6.58
N PHE A 114 -7.65 -12.62 5.78
CA PHE A 114 -6.61 -11.65 6.20
C PHE A 114 -7.20 -10.48 7.01
N ALA A 115 -6.41 -9.85 7.89
CA ALA A 115 -6.77 -8.61 8.56
C ALA A 115 -5.52 -7.95 9.15
N GLN A 116 -5.12 -6.76 8.67
CA GLN A 116 -4.02 -6.00 9.26
C GLN A 116 -4.33 -5.51 10.68
N THR A 117 -5.62 -5.42 11.03
CA THR A 117 -6.17 -4.89 12.29
C THR A 117 -6.03 -5.83 13.49
N LYS A 118 -5.45 -7.04 13.34
CA LYS A 118 -5.25 -7.96 14.47
C LYS A 118 -4.13 -9.01 14.30
N GLY A 119 -3.70 -9.54 15.44
CA GLY A 119 -2.78 -10.68 15.54
C GLY A 119 -1.39 -10.38 14.98
N ALA A 120 -0.63 -11.44 14.67
CA ALA A 120 0.80 -11.34 14.37
C ALA A 120 1.17 -10.31 13.28
N PHE A 121 0.30 -10.01 12.30
CA PHE A 121 0.58 -8.98 11.30
C PHE A 121 0.42 -7.57 11.85
N LEU A 122 -0.63 -7.31 12.65
CA LEU A 122 -0.73 -6.08 13.44
C LEU A 122 0.54 -5.89 14.27
N ASP A 123 0.98 -6.95 14.96
CA ASP A 123 2.17 -6.90 15.82
C ASP A 123 3.50 -6.67 15.04
N GLN A 124 3.54 -6.83 13.71
CA GLN A 124 4.70 -6.41 12.90
C GLN A 124 4.59 -4.98 12.36
N ILE A 125 3.40 -4.49 12.01
CA ILE A 125 3.23 -3.10 11.56
C ILE A 125 3.24 -2.11 12.73
N MET A 126 2.78 -2.54 13.92
CA MET A 126 2.87 -1.80 15.19
C MET A 126 4.30 -1.66 15.75
N LYS A 127 5.33 -2.11 15.03
CA LYS A 127 6.74 -1.90 15.39
C LYS A 127 7.35 -0.63 14.82
N HIS A 128 6.70 0.01 13.84
CA HIS A 128 7.21 1.21 13.19
C HIS A 128 6.10 2.26 13.12
N GLN A 129 6.36 3.47 13.60
CA GLN A 129 5.40 4.58 13.64
C GLN A 129 4.77 4.88 12.27
N ASP A 130 5.56 4.74 11.20
CA ASP A 130 5.17 5.05 9.82
C ASP A 130 4.37 3.89 9.17
N THR A 131 4.22 2.77 9.88
CA THR A 131 3.34 1.66 9.47
C THR A 131 2.27 1.33 10.52
N SER A 132 2.24 2.00 11.67
CA SER A 132 1.33 1.65 12.77
C SER A 132 -0.13 2.02 12.46
N GLY A 133 -0.37 3.11 11.73
CA GLY A 133 -1.71 3.45 11.22
C GLY A 133 -2.27 2.40 10.26
N GLY A 134 -1.40 1.68 9.54
CA GLY A 134 -1.76 0.65 8.58
C GLY A 134 -0.68 0.48 7.50
N VAL A 135 -0.87 -0.51 6.63
CA VAL A 135 -0.11 -0.70 5.38
C VAL A 135 -1.06 -0.92 4.20
N CYS A 136 -2.29 -0.41 4.29
CA CYS A 136 -3.41 -0.77 3.43
C CYS A 136 -3.18 -0.43 1.95
N GLU A 137 -2.62 0.73 1.67
CA GLU A 137 -2.17 1.13 0.33
C GLU A 137 -1.13 0.15 -0.23
N SER A 138 -0.04 -0.05 0.52
CA SER A 138 1.08 -0.90 0.09
C SER A 138 0.68 -2.35 -0.13
N ILE A 139 -0.08 -2.97 0.79
CA ILE A 139 -0.51 -4.36 0.65
C ILE A 139 -1.60 -4.52 -0.42
N SER A 140 -2.38 -3.49 -0.73
CA SER A 140 -3.29 -3.48 -1.88
C SER A 140 -2.51 -3.46 -3.20
N ALA A 141 -1.43 -2.68 -3.30
CA ALA A 141 -0.53 -2.72 -4.46
C ALA A 141 0.16 -4.09 -4.62
N HIS A 142 0.63 -4.69 -3.52
CA HIS A 142 1.18 -6.06 -3.53
C HIS A 142 0.12 -7.09 -3.95
N TRP A 143 -1.13 -6.97 -3.48
CA TRP A 143 -2.24 -7.83 -3.89
C TRP A 143 -2.51 -7.75 -5.41
N ILE A 144 -2.62 -6.53 -5.96
CA ILE A 144 -2.81 -6.31 -7.40
C ILE A 144 -1.69 -7.00 -8.20
N SER A 145 -0.44 -6.80 -7.78
CA SER A 145 0.71 -7.38 -8.49
C SER A 145 0.79 -8.90 -8.39
N ALA A 146 0.43 -9.50 -7.25
CA ALA A 146 0.39 -10.96 -7.09
C ALA A 146 -0.75 -11.57 -7.91
N HIS A 147 -1.98 -11.05 -7.77
CA HIS A 147 -3.16 -11.57 -8.46
C HIS A 147 -3.00 -11.49 -9.99
N ALA A 148 -2.39 -10.41 -10.50
CA ALA A 148 -2.05 -10.25 -11.92
C ALA A 148 -1.00 -11.25 -12.45
N LYS A 149 -0.26 -11.95 -11.57
CA LYS A 149 0.67 -13.03 -11.91
C LYS A 149 0.03 -14.42 -11.74
N GLY A 150 -1.23 -14.50 -11.30
CA GLY A 150 -1.87 -15.75 -10.88
C GLY A 150 -1.40 -16.25 -9.50
N GLU A 151 -0.75 -15.37 -8.72
CA GLU A 151 -0.20 -15.69 -7.40
C GLU A 151 -1.08 -15.11 -6.27
N SER A 152 -1.02 -15.71 -5.09
CA SER A 152 -1.64 -15.14 -3.89
C SER A 152 -0.60 -14.38 -3.05
N VAL A 153 -0.87 -13.10 -2.79
CA VAL A 153 -0.05 -12.28 -1.85
C VAL A 153 0.02 -12.93 -0.46
N PHE A 154 -0.98 -13.73 -0.07
CA PHE A 154 -0.96 -14.44 1.22
C PHE A 154 0.02 -15.61 1.23
N ASN A 155 0.24 -16.28 0.09
CA ASN A 155 1.28 -17.31 -0.03
C ASN A 155 2.68 -16.67 -0.12
N GLN A 156 2.79 -15.49 -0.75
CA GLN A 156 4.03 -14.69 -0.72
C GLN A 156 4.35 -14.18 0.70
N LEU A 157 3.34 -13.87 1.52
CA LEU A 157 3.50 -13.29 2.85
C LEU A 157 3.64 -14.32 3.98
N TYR A 158 2.83 -15.39 3.98
CA TYR A 158 2.75 -16.36 5.06
C TYR A 158 3.48 -17.67 4.75
N VAL A 159 4.37 -18.05 5.65
CA VAL A 159 5.14 -19.30 5.56
C VAL A 159 4.18 -20.50 5.56
N GLY A 160 4.22 -21.30 4.49
CA GLY A 160 3.34 -22.47 4.31
C GLY A 160 1.84 -22.13 4.34
N GLY A 161 1.46 -20.87 4.07
CA GLY A 161 0.09 -20.37 4.20
C GLY A 161 -0.40 -20.22 5.66
N GLN A 162 0.44 -20.46 6.67
CA GLN A 162 0.04 -20.42 8.07
C GLN A 162 0.21 -19.04 8.71
N LYS A 163 -0.81 -18.60 9.45
CA LYS A 163 -0.87 -17.25 10.03
C LYS A 163 -0.06 -17.16 11.32
N GLY A 164 1.20 -16.74 11.21
CA GLY A 164 2.05 -16.41 12.36
C GLY A 164 3.52 -16.22 11.96
N GLN A 165 4.02 -17.09 11.09
CA GLN A 165 5.34 -16.96 10.46
C GLN A 165 5.22 -16.20 9.13
N PHE A 166 6.19 -15.33 8.86
CA PHE A 166 6.21 -14.45 7.70
C PHE A 166 7.43 -14.71 6.82
N HIS A 167 7.24 -14.67 5.50
CA HIS A 167 8.34 -14.47 4.58
C HIS A 167 8.85 -13.03 4.77
N ILE A 168 9.99 -12.90 5.46
CA ILE A 168 10.57 -11.63 5.90
C ILE A 168 10.80 -10.64 4.75
N ASP A 169 11.21 -11.14 3.57
CA ASP A 169 11.37 -10.32 2.35
C ASP A 169 10.06 -9.61 1.97
N SER A 170 8.95 -10.35 1.93
CA SER A 170 7.61 -9.83 1.60
C SER A 170 7.07 -8.86 2.65
N LEU A 171 7.27 -9.17 3.94
CA LEU A 171 6.90 -8.30 5.05
C LEU A 171 7.66 -6.96 5.02
N VAL A 172 8.97 -7.01 4.76
CA VAL A 172 9.84 -5.84 4.62
C VAL A 172 9.47 -5.02 3.38
N SER A 173 9.14 -5.67 2.25
CA SER A 173 8.67 -5.00 1.03
C SER A 173 7.36 -4.22 1.27
N ILE A 174 6.36 -4.84 1.89
CA ILE A 174 5.09 -4.19 2.22
C ILE A 174 5.30 -3.00 3.15
N LYS A 175 6.13 -3.16 4.20
CA LYS A 175 6.41 -2.06 5.14
C LYS A 175 7.24 -0.95 4.49
N GLN A 176 8.20 -1.27 3.65
CA GLN A 176 9.04 -0.28 2.98
C GLN A 176 8.21 0.59 2.03
N LEU A 177 7.40 -0.01 1.16
CA LEU A 177 6.54 0.74 0.25
C LEU A 177 5.53 1.65 0.98
N GLN A 178 5.09 1.27 2.19
CA GLN A 178 4.25 2.17 3.02
C GLN A 178 5.04 3.35 3.59
N MET A 179 6.29 3.14 3.99
CA MET A 179 7.19 4.19 4.51
C MET A 179 7.65 5.13 3.40
N ASP A 180 7.99 4.60 2.23
CA ASP A 180 8.35 5.38 1.04
C ASP A 180 7.14 6.23 0.57
N GLY A 181 5.92 5.73 0.77
CA GLY A 181 4.67 6.46 0.56
C GLY A 181 4.34 7.54 1.59
N LEU A 182 5.29 7.93 2.47
CA LEU A 182 5.20 9.12 3.33
C LEU A 182 6.26 10.20 2.99
N ASP A 183 6.84 10.14 1.78
CA ASP A 183 7.77 11.18 1.31
C ASP A 183 7.07 12.56 1.26
N PRO A 184 7.60 13.61 1.94
CA PRO A 184 7.00 14.93 1.96
C PRO A 184 7.04 15.69 0.62
N TYR A 185 7.62 15.10 -0.43
CA TYR A 185 7.73 15.66 -1.78
C TYR A 185 6.96 14.86 -2.84
N ALA A 186 6.28 13.75 -2.48
CA ALA A 186 5.57 12.90 -3.45
C ALA A 186 4.25 12.36 -2.88
N GLU A 187 3.21 12.33 -3.72
CA GLU A 187 1.92 11.73 -3.33
C GLU A 187 2.05 10.22 -3.18
N GLN A 188 1.45 9.66 -2.13
CA GLN A 188 1.49 8.24 -1.82
C GLN A 188 1.05 7.35 -2.99
N SER A 189 0.04 7.79 -3.76
CA SER A 189 -0.46 7.12 -4.96
C SER A 189 0.53 7.08 -6.11
N GLN A 190 1.42 8.07 -6.23
CA GLN A 190 2.47 8.12 -7.27
C GLN A 190 3.61 7.15 -6.95
N ILE A 191 3.94 7.01 -5.66
CA ILE A 191 4.93 6.03 -5.17
C ILE A 191 4.43 4.60 -5.44
N THR A 192 3.16 4.30 -5.12
CA THR A 192 2.60 2.96 -5.35
C THR A 192 2.29 2.66 -6.81
N GLU A 193 1.90 3.65 -7.63
CA GLU A 193 1.85 3.49 -9.08
C GLU A 193 3.24 3.17 -9.65
N SER A 194 4.29 3.87 -9.21
CA SER A 194 5.66 3.63 -9.66
C SER A 194 6.11 2.22 -9.31
N TRP A 195 5.86 1.76 -8.08
CA TRP A 195 6.12 0.39 -7.66
C TRP A 195 5.34 -0.65 -8.48
N LEU A 196 4.05 -0.39 -8.78
CA LEU A 196 3.23 -1.24 -9.65
C LEU A 196 3.81 -1.31 -11.08
N ARG A 197 4.28 -0.18 -11.63
CA ARG A 197 4.95 -0.09 -12.93
C ARG A 197 6.24 -0.92 -12.97
N GLU A 198 7.06 -0.90 -11.92
CA GLU A 198 8.23 -1.77 -11.82
C GLU A 198 7.83 -3.25 -11.71
N ASN A 199 6.75 -3.55 -11.01
CA ASN A 199 6.26 -4.91 -10.74
C ASN A 199 5.34 -5.51 -11.84
N GLY A 200 5.35 -4.92 -13.04
CA GLY A 200 4.70 -5.48 -14.24
C GLY A 200 3.27 -5.01 -14.49
N ILE A 201 2.77 -4.01 -13.77
CA ILE A 201 1.40 -3.51 -13.83
C ILE A 201 1.42 -2.08 -14.39
N GLN A 202 0.56 -1.73 -15.34
CA GLN A 202 0.44 -0.37 -15.87
C GLN A 202 -0.93 0.22 -15.55
N PRO A 203 -1.03 1.54 -15.29
CA PRO A 203 -2.33 2.18 -15.24
C PRO A 203 -2.95 2.21 -16.65
N ARG A 204 -4.28 2.16 -16.71
CA ARG A 204 -5.08 2.19 -17.96
C ARG A 204 -6.04 3.39 -17.93
N SER A 205 -6.53 3.83 -19.09
CA SER A 205 -7.56 4.87 -19.15
C SER A 205 -8.94 4.34 -18.68
N PRO A 206 -9.76 5.12 -17.95
CA PRO A 206 -9.42 6.39 -17.30
C PRO A 206 -8.48 6.15 -16.11
N LEU A 207 -7.35 6.89 -16.06
CA LEU A 207 -6.27 6.65 -15.07
C LEU A 207 -6.80 6.58 -13.65
N GLU A 208 -7.68 7.52 -13.30
CA GLU A 208 -8.41 7.56 -12.04
C GLU A 208 -9.82 8.11 -12.26
N VAL A 209 -10.77 7.61 -11.46
CA VAL A 209 -12.11 8.17 -11.32
C VAL A 209 -12.32 8.54 -9.85
N SER A 210 -12.59 9.81 -9.57
CA SER A 210 -12.85 10.31 -8.23
C SER A 210 -14.28 10.80 -8.05
N GLY A 211 -14.72 10.92 -6.80
CA GLY A 211 -16.06 11.39 -6.47
C GLY A 211 -16.33 11.38 -4.97
N GLU A 212 -17.60 11.46 -4.59
CA GLU A 212 -18.07 11.58 -3.20
C GLU A 212 -19.03 10.45 -2.86
N THR A 213 -18.98 9.95 -1.60
CA THR A 213 -19.87 8.89 -1.08
C THR A 213 -20.84 9.35 0.01
N GLY A 214 -20.64 10.51 0.65
CA GLY A 214 -21.34 10.92 1.89
C GLY A 214 -22.87 10.92 1.80
N SER A 215 -23.46 11.99 1.27
CA SER A 215 -24.91 12.07 1.02
C SER A 215 -25.35 11.31 -0.25
N LYS A 216 -24.41 10.98 -1.14
CA LYS A 216 -24.65 10.29 -2.44
C LYS A 216 -24.73 8.76 -2.32
N GLY A 217 -24.21 8.19 -1.23
CA GLY A 217 -24.08 6.75 -1.05
C GLY A 217 -23.01 6.14 -1.97
N THR A 218 -23.01 4.81 -2.10
CA THR A 218 -21.98 4.06 -2.82
C THR A 218 -22.19 3.98 -4.34
N LYS A 219 -23.22 4.61 -4.91
CA LYS A 219 -23.61 4.40 -6.32
C LYS A 219 -22.48 4.71 -7.31
N ASP A 220 -21.92 5.91 -7.24
CA ASP A 220 -20.94 6.38 -8.21
C ASP A 220 -19.57 5.71 -8.00
N LEU A 221 -19.23 5.42 -6.74
CA LEU A 221 -18.11 4.56 -6.36
C LEU A 221 -18.25 3.15 -6.96
N LEU A 222 -19.43 2.53 -6.87
CA LEU A 222 -19.67 1.20 -7.43
C LEU A 222 -19.59 1.20 -8.95
N ASN A 223 -20.09 2.24 -9.62
CA ASN A 223 -19.91 2.43 -11.06
C ASN A 223 -18.40 2.48 -11.41
N ALA A 224 -17.61 3.29 -10.68
CA ALA A 224 -16.17 3.42 -10.90
C ALA A 224 -15.40 2.12 -10.63
N ILE A 225 -15.76 1.34 -9.58
CA ILE A 225 -15.15 0.03 -9.30
C ILE A 225 -15.48 -0.98 -10.42
N LEU A 226 -16.74 -1.03 -10.84
CA LEU A 226 -17.27 -2.06 -11.74
C LEU A 226 -17.04 -1.78 -13.23
N ASP A 227 -16.66 -0.56 -13.60
CA ASP A 227 -16.33 -0.21 -14.98
C ASP A 227 -15.08 -0.96 -15.48
N THR A 228 -15.28 -1.81 -16.49
CA THR A 228 -14.23 -2.56 -17.19
C THR A 228 -13.89 -1.95 -18.55
N GLY A 229 -14.70 -1.03 -19.08
CA GLY A 229 -14.63 -0.58 -20.47
C GLY A 229 -14.60 -1.75 -21.47
N ASP A 230 -14.11 -1.49 -22.69
CA ASP A 230 -14.03 -2.48 -23.77
C ASP A 230 -13.04 -3.64 -23.49
N LYS A 231 -12.33 -3.62 -22.36
CA LYS A 231 -11.35 -4.65 -21.96
C LYS A 231 -12.00 -5.90 -21.36
N GLY A 232 -13.26 -5.83 -20.92
CA GLY A 232 -13.96 -6.93 -20.24
C GLY A 232 -13.39 -7.34 -18.88
N SER A 233 -12.26 -6.76 -18.44
CA SER A 233 -11.68 -6.93 -17.11
C SER A 233 -10.74 -5.78 -16.74
N GLY A 234 -10.37 -5.67 -15.46
CA GLY A 234 -9.38 -4.70 -15.00
C GLY A 234 -9.15 -4.71 -13.48
N TYR A 235 -7.99 -4.25 -13.07
CA TYR A 235 -7.62 -4.06 -11.66
C TYR A 235 -7.95 -2.66 -11.19
N LYS A 236 -8.34 -2.52 -9.92
CA LYS A 236 -8.64 -1.25 -9.25
C LYS A 236 -7.82 -1.13 -7.97
N LYS A 237 -7.19 0.02 -7.76
CA LYS A 237 -6.80 0.50 -6.42
C LYS A 237 -7.85 1.52 -6.00
N ILE A 238 -8.44 1.33 -4.83
CA ILE A 238 -9.64 2.05 -4.40
C ILE A 238 -9.34 2.69 -3.06
N SER A 239 -9.20 4.01 -3.03
CA SER A 239 -8.94 4.77 -1.82
C SER A 239 -10.22 5.49 -1.36
N PHE A 240 -10.52 5.39 -0.07
CA PHE A 240 -11.60 6.10 0.60
C PHE A 240 -11.02 7.15 1.54
N GLU A 241 -11.65 8.33 1.64
CA GLU A 241 -11.20 9.40 2.54
C GLU A 241 -12.36 10.04 3.30
N GLY A 242 -12.06 10.49 4.51
CA GLY A 242 -12.91 11.34 5.32
C GLY A 242 -12.07 12.25 6.22
N GLN A 243 -12.72 12.98 7.13
CA GLN A 243 -12.09 14.10 7.85
C GLN A 243 -10.88 13.71 8.73
N MET A 244 -10.74 12.44 9.10
CA MET A 244 -9.71 11.97 10.03
C MET A 244 -8.98 10.68 9.58
N ALA A 245 -9.32 10.09 8.43
CA ALA A 245 -8.68 8.87 7.95
C ALA A 245 -8.72 8.73 6.42
N GLY A 246 -7.75 7.99 5.90
CA GLY A 246 -7.78 7.39 4.57
C GLY A 246 -7.64 5.86 4.67
N HIS A 247 -8.15 5.12 3.70
CA HIS A 247 -7.97 3.67 3.62
C HIS A 247 -8.04 3.18 2.18
N THR A 248 -7.10 2.32 1.78
CA THR A 248 -7.07 1.72 0.45
C THR A 248 -7.44 0.23 0.49
N VAL A 249 -8.25 -0.17 -0.49
CA VAL A 249 -8.60 -1.55 -0.83
C VAL A 249 -8.28 -1.81 -2.31
N ALA A 250 -8.32 -3.07 -2.74
CA ALA A 250 -8.12 -3.46 -4.14
C ALA A 250 -9.29 -4.29 -4.68
N ALA A 251 -9.45 -4.30 -6.00
CA ALA A 251 -10.33 -5.24 -6.68
C ALA A 251 -9.74 -5.71 -8.02
N TYR A 252 -10.14 -6.91 -8.43
CA TYR A 252 -10.12 -7.36 -9.81
C TYR A 252 -11.56 -7.59 -10.24
N VAL A 253 -11.94 -7.02 -11.38
CA VAL A 253 -13.27 -7.17 -11.99
C VAL A 253 -13.10 -7.83 -13.34
N ASP A 254 -13.94 -8.83 -13.63
CA ASP A 254 -13.95 -9.61 -14.86
C ASP A 254 -15.42 -9.88 -15.24
N ASP A 255 -15.80 -9.52 -16.47
CA ASP A 255 -17.20 -9.55 -16.91
C ASP A 255 -17.74 -10.98 -17.09
N GLN A 256 -16.87 -11.98 -17.08
CA GLN A 256 -17.20 -13.41 -17.19
C GLN A 256 -16.92 -14.21 -15.91
N LYS A 257 -16.03 -13.71 -15.03
CA LYS A 257 -15.61 -14.40 -13.79
C LYS A 257 -16.03 -13.70 -12.49
N GLY A 258 -16.62 -12.51 -12.57
CA GLY A 258 -17.17 -11.77 -11.43
C GLY A 258 -16.20 -10.76 -10.81
N VAL A 259 -16.15 -10.73 -9.47
CA VAL A 259 -15.37 -9.73 -8.73
C VAL A 259 -14.59 -10.39 -7.60
N THR A 260 -13.27 -10.23 -7.62
CA THR A 260 -12.40 -10.51 -6.46
C THR A 260 -12.08 -9.18 -5.77
N PHE A 261 -12.42 -9.06 -4.50
CA PHE A 261 -12.26 -7.83 -3.71
C PHE A 261 -11.39 -8.08 -2.49
N PHE A 262 -10.36 -7.26 -2.28
CA PHE A 262 -9.44 -7.36 -1.16
C PHE A 262 -9.46 -6.09 -0.31
N ASP A 263 -9.95 -6.20 0.92
CA ASP A 263 -9.79 -5.18 1.94
C ASP A 263 -8.71 -5.64 2.95
N PRO A 264 -7.59 -4.91 3.11
CA PRO A 264 -6.57 -5.20 4.11
C PRO A 264 -7.10 -5.35 5.54
N ASN A 265 -8.23 -4.72 5.89
CA ASN A 265 -8.86 -4.81 7.20
C ASN A 265 -9.76 -6.05 7.36
N PHE A 266 -10.33 -6.60 6.29
CA PHE A 266 -11.35 -7.68 6.37
C PHE A 266 -10.96 -8.98 5.68
N GLY A 267 -10.17 -8.95 4.61
CA GLY A 267 -9.74 -10.13 3.86
C GLY A 267 -10.00 -10.01 2.36
N GLU A 268 -9.78 -11.13 1.67
CA GLU A 268 -10.14 -11.32 0.27
C GLU A 268 -11.51 -12.02 0.18
N PHE A 269 -12.30 -11.56 -0.80
CA PHE A 269 -13.66 -11.97 -1.08
C PHE A 269 -13.80 -12.29 -2.57
N SER A 270 -14.64 -13.25 -2.91
CA SER A 270 -15.01 -13.57 -4.30
C SER A 270 -16.52 -13.51 -4.48
N PHE A 271 -16.98 -12.94 -5.58
CA PHE A 271 -18.39 -12.87 -5.99
C PHE A 271 -18.52 -13.33 -7.44
N PRO A 272 -19.54 -14.14 -7.78
CA PRO A 272 -19.69 -14.74 -9.11
C PRO A 272 -19.97 -13.71 -10.22
N ASP A 273 -20.53 -12.56 -9.86
CA ASP A 273 -20.91 -11.51 -10.80
C ASP A 273 -20.92 -10.10 -10.16
N LYS A 274 -21.02 -9.07 -11.00
CA LYS A 274 -21.01 -7.65 -10.60
C LYS A 274 -22.23 -7.25 -9.75
N THR A 275 -23.38 -7.88 -9.94
CA THR A 275 -24.64 -7.61 -9.20
C THR A 275 -24.55 -8.16 -7.79
N SER A 276 -24.07 -9.40 -7.64
CA SER A 276 -23.75 -10.02 -6.35
C SER A 276 -22.79 -9.16 -5.52
N PHE A 277 -21.69 -8.69 -6.12
CA PHE A 277 -20.78 -7.76 -5.46
C PHE A 277 -21.44 -6.42 -5.11
N SER A 278 -22.16 -5.80 -6.06
CA SER A 278 -22.81 -4.50 -5.87
C SER A 278 -23.84 -4.50 -4.72
N ASN A 279 -24.64 -5.56 -4.64
CA ASN A 279 -25.62 -5.76 -3.57
C ASN A 279 -24.93 -5.93 -2.20
N TRP A 280 -23.90 -6.79 -2.11
CA TRP A 280 -23.13 -6.91 -0.87
C TRP A 280 -22.47 -5.60 -0.46
N PHE A 281 -21.84 -4.91 -1.41
CA PHE A 281 -21.06 -3.72 -1.13
C PHE A 281 -21.94 -2.58 -0.58
N SER A 282 -23.06 -2.32 -1.25
CA SER A 282 -24.00 -1.25 -0.91
C SER A 282 -24.86 -1.55 0.31
N GLN A 283 -25.41 -2.77 0.43
CA GLN A 283 -26.39 -3.10 1.47
C GLN A 283 -25.72 -3.53 2.79
N ASP A 284 -24.58 -4.21 2.71
CA ASP A 284 -23.94 -4.85 3.86
C ASP A 284 -22.54 -4.30 4.17
N PHE A 285 -21.59 -4.32 3.22
CA PHE A 285 -20.18 -3.96 3.48
C PHE A 285 -20.04 -2.53 4.01
N TRP A 286 -20.52 -1.54 3.26
CA TRP A 286 -20.26 -0.12 3.52
C TRP A 286 -20.75 0.37 4.89
N SER A 287 -21.86 -0.21 5.37
CA SER A 287 -22.42 0.09 6.69
C SER A 287 -21.76 -0.71 7.81
N LYS A 288 -21.44 -2.00 7.57
CA LYS A 288 -20.86 -2.89 8.60
C LYS A 288 -19.38 -2.67 8.84
N SER A 289 -18.64 -2.23 7.83
CA SER A 289 -17.25 -1.75 7.96
C SER A 289 -17.15 -0.43 8.73
N MET A 290 -18.26 0.31 8.87
CA MET A 290 -18.34 1.71 9.28
C MET A 290 -17.72 2.71 8.29
N TYR A 291 -17.43 2.31 7.05
CA TYR A 291 -16.82 3.22 6.07
C TYR A 291 -17.81 4.31 5.61
N ASN A 292 -19.11 4.08 5.74
CA ASN A 292 -20.17 5.09 5.58
C ASN A 292 -20.16 6.25 6.60
N LYS A 293 -19.09 6.44 7.36
CA LYS A 293 -18.95 7.54 8.34
C LYS A 293 -18.01 8.60 7.79
N GLU A 294 -18.55 9.77 7.50
CA GLU A 294 -17.83 10.92 6.93
C GLU A 294 -16.60 11.37 7.76
N ILE A 295 -16.69 11.30 9.09
CA ILE A 295 -15.56 11.58 9.99
C ILE A 295 -14.41 10.56 9.83
N GLY A 296 -14.72 9.36 9.34
CA GLY A 296 -13.76 8.30 9.05
C GLY A 296 -13.34 8.30 7.58
N LEU A 297 -14.14 7.65 6.72
CA LEU A 297 -13.80 7.30 5.33
C LEU A 297 -14.92 7.62 4.33
N GLY A 298 -16.02 8.21 4.80
CA GLY A 298 -17.27 8.30 4.05
C GLY A 298 -17.48 9.57 3.25
N GLN A 299 -16.42 10.31 2.87
CA GLN A 299 -16.56 11.56 2.12
C GLN A 299 -16.14 11.37 0.67
N ASN A 300 -14.85 11.20 0.38
CA ASN A 300 -14.34 11.11 -0.99
C ASN A 300 -13.95 9.67 -1.36
N PHE A 301 -13.88 9.41 -2.66
CA PHE A 301 -13.29 8.20 -3.21
C PHE A 301 -12.39 8.49 -4.41
N TYR A 302 -11.39 7.64 -4.61
CA TYR A 302 -10.48 7.64 -5.74
C TYR A 302 -10.30 6.19 -6.22
N VAL A 303 -10.58 5.94 -7.50
CA VAL A 303 -10.49 4.60 -8.12
C VAL A 303 -9.48 4.66 -9.26
N SER A 304 -8.22 4.34 -8.95
CA SER A 304 -7.13 4.28 -9.92
C SER A 304 -7.17 2.93 -10.67
N ASN A 305 -7.08 2.96 -11.99
CA ASN A 305 -7.32 1.83 -12.89
C ASN A 305 -6.02 1.20 -13.41
N PHE A 306 -5.91 -0.13 -13.39
CA PHE A 306 -4.71 -0.87 -13.80
C PHE A 306 -4.99 -2.10 -14.67
N GLU A 307 -3.99 -2.49 -15.46
CA GLU A 307 -3.91 -3.75 -16.21
C GLU A 307 -2.47 -4.33 -16.18
N PRO A 308 -2.28 -5.64 -16.40
CA PRO A 308 -0.95 -6.20 -16.59
C PRO A 308 -0.28 -5.62 -17.83
N LYS A 309 1.03 -5.35 -17.77
CA LYS A 309 1.81 -4.98 -18.96
C LYS A 309 1.84 -6.14 -19.95
N THR A 310 1.34 -5.93 -21.16
CA THR A 310 1.64 -6.80 -22.30
C THR A 310 3.14 -6.83 -22.58
N ARG A 311 3.64 -8.00 -22.95
CA ARG A 311 5.04 -8.23 -23.35
C ARG A 311 5.20 -8.04 -24.86
#